data_AF-A0A4R9H6J1-F1
#
_entry.id   AF-A0A4R9H6J1-F1
#
_cell.length_a   1.000
_cell.length_b   1.000
_cell.length_c   1.000
_cell.angle_alpha   90.00
_cell.angle_beta   90.00
_cell.angle_gamma   90.00
#
_symmetry.space_group_name_H-M   'P 1'
#
loop_
_entity.id
_entity.type
_entity.pdbx_description
1 polymer ?
#
loop_
_entity_poly.entity_id
_entity_poly.type
_entity_poly.pdbx_seq_one_letter_code
_entity_poly.pdbx_strand_id
1 'polypeptide(L)'
;MGKVFDFSLFGVGSKIRLGRKGVQLKTNASSIEVRNPDDSDFATIKVANPTDNKDAVNLEYLRSEVLANWNVPVQNLSELMSIAPEDRNDKQIREVEDELAFYQFDTQSLLPTPDPNDPLRIIKPNDLSNSSPGRWIKTTARVQQHSSLLGLAAGNDHPQYQLKSERNIPFGYVGLSSDTGNPGIELISENIVTISSKLRSLATSVRQWFLPDKEGTLATDNPFQGASELISGEKGLVPTPLQGEQEYFLSGDGTWRENFGSLKNTQIINSDYIASKYERILADVTSGGFSITLPATPKNNSVIGIIDIANLSETNPITLLRNGKNIQGISDDWQLDLNGGYWELTYSESLSSWYFLDTPSYNNLSSGVSVTDSPLFTEVSVAPSARSVKQFIETKILELLQSIFLWIGISNGVGQAPTGTIAQRSWMEGSTDSTGVCALNSSLGLNILDVSGWVEDGFGNWHTAQTIFYDNSGNITIGITDDSNFQNKPVRVMVWHK
;
A
#
# COMPACT_ATOMS: atom_id res chain seq x y z
N MET A 1 1.25 33.80 -8.08
CA MET A 1 0.99 33.12 -6.79
C MET A 1 0.44 31.74 -7.14
N GLY A 2 1.33 30.76 -7.30
CA GLY A 2 0.97 29.41 -7.73
C GLY A 2 0.36 28.64 -6.57
N LYS A 3 -0.74 27.92 -6.81
CA LYS A 3 -1.40 27.10 -5.78
C LYS A 3 -0.44 26.01 -5.32
N VAL A 4 -0.25 25.90 -4.00
CA VAL A 4 0.84 25.15 -3.35
C VAL A 4 0.49 23.69 -3.09
N PHE A 5 -0.79 23.29 -3.10
CA PHE A 5 -1.18 21.88 -3.00
C PHE A 5 -2.50 21.64 -3.75
N ASP A 6 -2.43 20.95 -4.88
CA ASP A 6 -3.57 20.22 -5.45
C ASP A 6 -3.33 18.73 -5.14
N PHE A 7 -3.94 18.23 -4.08
CA PHE A 7 -4.14 16.78 -3.94
C PHE A 7 -5.27 16.42 -4.92
N SER A 8 -4.89 16.20 -6.18
CA SER A 8 -5.73 15.46 -7.11
C SER A 8 -5.81 14.03 -6.59
N LEU A 9 -6.85 13.77 -5.80
CA LEU A 9 -7.24 12.41 -5.44
C LEU A 9 -7.79 11.75 -6.71
N PHE A 10 -6.89 11.23 -7.56
CA PHE A 10 -7.25 10.38 -8.69
C PHE A 10 -8.04 9.19 -8.14
N GLY A 11 -9.37 9.20 -8.33
CA GLY A 11 -10.21 8.05 -8.00
C GLY A 11 -11.27 8.26 -6.92
N VAL A 12 -11.66 9.48 -6.55
CA VAL A 12 -12.98 9.65 -5.90
C VAL A 12 -14.02 9.14 -6.89
N GLY A 13 -14.75 8.09 -6.52
CA GLY A 13 -15.77 7.51 -7.39
C GLY A 13 -16.73 8.59 -7.90
N SER A 14 -16.90 8.68 -9.23
CA SER A 14 -17.84 9.63 -9.86
C SER A 14 -19.29 9.24 -9.64
N LYS A 15 -19.53 8.08 -9.02
CA LYS A 15 -20.87 7.65 -8.62
C LYS A 15 -20.88 6.93 -7.27
N ILE A 16 -21.91 7.24 -6.48
CA ILE A 16 -22.25 6.59 -5.23
C ILE A 16 -23.54 5.82 -5.44
N ARG A 17 -23.52 4.50 -5.28
CA ARG A 17 -24.71 3.67 -5.35
C ARG A 17 -25.26 3.42 -3.95
N LEU A 18 -26.57 3.62 -3.79
CA LEU A 18 -27.28 3.36 -2.54
C LEU A 18 -27.85 1.93 -2.56
N GLY A 19 -27.14 0.93 -2.01
CA GLY A 19 -27.58 -0.47 -1.97
C GLY A 19 -27.47 -1.24 -3.31
N ARG A 20 -27.85 -2.53 -3.32
CA ARG A 20 -27.76 -3.38 -4.52
C ARG A 20 -28.90 -3.04 -5.49
N LYS A 21 -28.55 -2.52 -6.68
CA LYS A 21 -29.49 -1.99 -7.69
C LYS A 21 -30.33 -0.79 -7.20
N GLY A 22 -29.83 -0.02 -6.23
CA GLY A 22 -30.47 1.25 -5.89
C GLY A 22 -29.98 2.41 -6.76
N VAL A 23 -30.62 3.56 -6.56
CA VAL A 23 -30.30 4.80 -7.28
C VAL A 23 -28.85 5.21 -7.05
N GLN A 24 -28.27 5.88 -8.04
CA GLN A 24 -26.88 6.32 -8.04
C GLN A 24 -26.82 7.84 -7.96
N LEU A 25 -26.02 8.38 -7.04
CA LEU A 25 -25.63 9.79 -7.06
C LEU A 25 -24.41 9.89 -7.98
N LYS A 26 -24.57 10.46 -9.17
CA LYS A 26 -23.51 10.66 -10.14
C LYS A 26 -23.05 12.10 -10.12
N THR A 27 -21.74 12.33 -9.99
CA THR A 27 -21.15 13.66 -10.08
C THR A 27 -20.70 13.91 -11.52
N ASN A 28 -21.18 15.00 -12.10
CA ASN A 28 -20.74 15.54 -13.37
C ASN A 28 -19.86 16.78 -13.11
N ALA A 29 -19.20 17.29 -14.15
CA ALA A 29 -18.33 18.47 -14.03
C ALA A 29 -19.02 19.72 -13.44
N SER A 30 -20.36 19.77 -13.48
CA SER A 30 -21.15 20.94 -13.06
C SER A 30 -22.35 20.61 -12.17
N SER A 31 -22.63 19.34 -11.85
CA SER A 31 -23.85 18.94 -11.11
C SER A 31 -23.68 17.60 -10.41
N ILE A 32 -24.56 17.33 -9.43
CA ILE A 32 -24.76 16.00 -8.86
C ILE A 32 -26.17 15.55 -9.26
N GLU A 33 -26.28 14.41 -9.92
CA GLU A 33 -27.53 13.87 -10.46
C GLU A 33 -27.89 12.57 -9.75
N VAL A 34 -29.18 12.36 -9.49
CA VAL A 34 -29.70 11.07 -9.00
C VAL A 34 -30.16 10.28 -10.22
N ARG A 35 -29.58 9.10 -10.46
CA ARG A 35 -29.80 8.29 -11.66
C ARG A 35 -30.22 6.86 -11.34
N ASN A 36 -30.85 6.22 -12.32
CA ASN A 36 -31.24 4.81 -12.24
C ASN A 36 -30.01 3.90 -12.08
N PRO A 37 -30.19 2.68 -11.57
CA PRO A 37 -29.07 1.77 -11.31
C PRO A 37 -28.29 1.37 -12.57
N ASP A 38 -28.93 1.46 -13.73
CA ASP A 38 -28.38 1.20 -15.06
C ASP A 38 -27.90 2.48 -15.79
N ASP A 39 -27.92 3.64 -15.11
CA ASP A 39 -27.54 4.96 -15.65
C ASP A 39 -28.43 5.40 -16.84
N SER A 40 -29.63 4.83 -16.99
CA SER A 40 -30.53 5.08 -18.13
C SER A 40 -31.25 6.44 -18.08
N ASP A 41 -31.66 6.89 -16.88
CA ASP A 41 -32.43 8.12 -16.68
C ASP A 41 -32.28 8.65 -15.23
N PHE A 42 -32.81 9.84 -14.96
CA PHE A 42 -32.94 10.39 -13.61
C PHE A 42 -33.82 9.48 -12.73
N ALA A 43 -33.31 9.15 -11.55
CA ALA A 43 -34.06 8.43 -10.56
C ALA A 43 -34.58 9.36 -9.46
N THR A 44 -35.80 9.12 -9.02
CA THR A 44 -36.31 9.72 -7.79
C THR A 44 -35.71 8.98 -6.59
N ILE A 45 -35.20 9.70 -5.60
CA ILE A 45 -34.85 9.11 -4.30
C ILE A 45 -36.13 8.46 -3.74
N LYS A 46 -36.11 7.14 -3.54
CA LYS A 46 -37.26 6.41 -2.99
C LYS A 46 -37.52 6.87 -1.55
N VAL A 47 -38.35 7.89 -1.38
CA VAL A 47 -39.07 8.14 -0.12
C VAL A 47 -40.15 7.07 -0.07
N ALA A 48 -40.37 6.45 1.09
CA ALA A 48 -41.31 5.33 1.24
C ALA A 48 -42.63 5.67 0.54
N ASN A 49 -42.94 4.96 -0.55
CA ASN A 49 -44.17 5.14 -1.30
C ASN A 49 -45.08 3.98 -0.92
N PRO A 50 -46.02 4.17 0.02
CA PRO A 50 -46.88 3.10 0.52
C PRO A 50 -47.66 2.48 -0.65
N THR A 51 -47.48 1.18 -0.85
CA THR A 51 -48.09 0.40 -1.92
C THR A 51 -49.43 -0.22 -1.51
N ASP A 52 -49.61 -0.44 -0.22
CA ASP A 52 -50.83 -0.96 0.40
C ASP A 52 -51.34 0.02 1.48
N ASN A 53 -52.64 -0.01 1.79
CA ASN A 53 -53.22 0.80 2.86
C ASN A 53 -52.68 0.45 4.26
N LYS A 54 -51.98 -0.70 4.39
CA LYS A 54 -51.27 -1.16 5.59
C LYS A 54 -49.85 -0.61 5.72
N ASP A 55 -49.33 0.05 4.68
CA ASP A 55 -47.97 0.58 4.67
C ASP A 55 -47.87 1.93 5.42
N ALA A 56 -49.00 2.62 5.61
CA ALA A 56 -49.11 3.77 6.50
C ALA A 56 -49.72 3.36 7.85
N VAL A 57 -49.33 4.05 8.93
CA VAL A 57 -50.03 3.96 10.22
C VAL A 57 -51.41 4.58 10.04
N ASN A 58 -52.40 3.73 9.73
CA ASN A 58 -53.78 4.15 9.55
C ASN A 58 -54.55 4.03 10.89
N LEU A 59 -55.74 4.64 10.96
CA LEU A 59 -56.58 4.62 12.16
C LEU A 59 -56.95 3.18 12.58
N GLU A 60 -57.10 2.27 11.62
CA GLU A 60 -57.40 0.87 11.88
C GLU A 60 -56.23 0.15 12.55
N TYR A 61 -55.00 0.42 12.13
CA TYR A 61 -53.77 -0.09 12.72
C TYR A 61 -53.56 0.46 14.14
N LEU A 62 -53.77 1.76 14.33
CA LEU A 62 -53.77 2.34 15.68
C LEU A 62 -54.85 1.69 16.55
N ARG A 63 -56.02 1.39 16.00
CA ARG A 63 -57.08 0.68 16.73
C ARG A 63 -56.69 -0.75 17.06
N SER A 64 -56.20 -1.54 16.13
CA SER A 64 -55.92 -2.96 16.36
C SER A 64 -54.64 -3.22 17.17
N GLU A 65 -53.62 -2.38 17.01
CA GLU A 65 -52.28 -2.65 17.60
C GLU A 65 -51.98 -1.77 18.82
N VAL A 66 -52.60 -0.59 18.93
CA VAL A 66 -52.35 0.34 20.05
C VAL A 66 -53.57 0.46 20.95
N LEU A 67 -54.76 0.76 20.42
CA LEU A 67 -55.95 1.05 21.24
C LEU A 67 -56.68 -0.21 21.71
N ALA A 68 -56.71 -1.29 20.93
CA ALA A 68 -57.32 -2.58 21.31
C ALA A 68 -56.52 -3.32 22.40
N ASN A 69 -55.28 -2.88 22.62
CA ASN A 69 -54.44 -3.37 23.70
C ASN A 69 -54.66 -2.59 25.00
N TRP A 70 -55.46 -1.52 25.02
CA TRP A 70 -55.85 -0.82 26.25
C TRP A 70 -57.30 -1.13 26.60
N ASN A 71 -57.50 -1.99 27.61
CA ASN A 71 -58.82 -2.43 28.04
C ASN A 71 -59.23 -1.83 29.38
N VAL A 72 -60.51 -2.03 29.73
CA VAL A 72 -61.11 -1.53 30.97
C VAL A 72 -60.27 -1.97 32.18
N PRO A 73 -59.95 -1.04 33.11
CA PRO A 73 -59.29 -1.36 34.38
C PRO A 73 -60.04 -2.44 35.16
N VAL A 74 -59.31 -3.18 35.98
CA VAL A 74 -59.86 -4.14 36.95
C VAL A 74 -59.56 -3.65 38.36
N GLN A 75 -60.44 -3.97 39.31
CA GLN A 75 -60.29 -3.45 40.68
C GLN A 75 -59.07 -4.08 41.36
N ASN A 76 -58.89 -5.41 41.23
CA ASN A 76 -57.92 -6.18 41.99
C ASN A 76 -57.30 -7.34 41.18
N LEU A 77 -56.27 -7.98 41.73
CA LEU A 77 -55.58 -9.11 41.08
C LEU A 77 -56.47 -10.34 40.87
N SER A 78 -57.49 -10.54 41.71
CA SER A 78 -58.43 -11.65 41.56
C SER A 78 -59.28 -11.49 40.30
N GLU A 79 -59.69 -10.27 39.99
CA GLU A 79 -60.38 -9.92 38.74
C GLU A 79 -59.45 -10.02 37.53
N LEU A 80 -58.17 -9.65 37.67
CA LEU A 80 -57.19 -9.84 36.59
C LEU A 80 -57.00 -11.33 36.24
N MET A 81 -57.00 -12.21 37.25
CA MET A 81 -56.86 -13.65 37.07
C MET A 81 -58.11 -14.31 36.47
N SER A 82 -59.29 -13.71 36.63
CA SER A 82 -60.57 -14.29 36.19
C SER A 82 -61.02 -13.86 34.80
N ILE A 83 -60.21 -13.06 34.08
CA ILE A 83 -60.50 -12.63 32.71
C ILE A 83 -60.58 -13.85 31.78
N ALA A 84 -61.68 -13.92 31.03
CA ALA A 84 -61.94 -15.02 30.12
C ALA A 84 -60.93 -15.08 28.94
N PRO A 85 -60.64 -16.27 28.39
CA PRO A 85 -59.70 -16.44 27.27
C PRO A 85 -59.98 -15.54 26.06
N GLU A 86 -61.25 -15.35 25.72
CA GLU A 86 -61.71 -14.51 24.61
C GLU A 86 -61.37 -13.03 24.77
N ASP A 87 -61.17 -12.56 26.01
CA ASP A 87 -60.89 -11.15 26.33
C ASP A 87 -59.39 -10.87 26.56
N ARG A 88 -58.53 -11.87 26.37
CA ARG A 88 -57.07 -11.78 26.53
C ARG A 88 -56.38 -11.76 25.16
N ASN A 89 -56.05 -10.57 24.70
CA ASN A 89 -55.21 -10.38 23.51
C ASN A 89 -53.72 -10.33 23.87
N ASP A 90 -52.86 -10.74 22.94
CA ASP A 90 -51.41 -10.62 23.12
C ASP A 90 -51.01 -9.15 23.30
N LYS A 91 -50.17 -8.88 24.30
CA LYS A 91 -49.70 -7.54 24.68
C LYS A 91 -50.80 -6.59 25.15
N GLN A 92 -51.96 -7.11 25.51
CA GLN A 92 -53.00 -6.32 26.16
C GLN A 92 -52.50 -5.80 27.52
N ILE A 93 -52.70 -4.51 27.76
CA ILE A 93 -52.40 -3.80 29.00
C ILE A 93 -53.69 -3.52 29.75
N ARG A 94 -53.69 -3.78 31.05
CA ARG A 94 -54.77 -3.39 31.97
C ARG A 94 -54.20 -2.76 33.23
N GLU A 95 -54.90 -1.76 33.73
CA GLU A 95 -54.66 -1.19 35.05
C GLU A 95 -55.31 -2.06 36.11
N VAL A 96 -54.57 -2.35 37.18
CA VAL A 96 -55.12 -2.94 38.41
C VAL A 96 -55.12 -1.83 39.45
N GLU A 97 -56.30 -1.35 39.80
CA GLU A 97 -56.47 -0.14 40.61
C GLU A 97 -55.88 -0.29 42.02
N ASP A 98 -56.15 -1.41 42.70
CA ASP A 98 -55.66 -1.65 44.06
C ASP A 98 -54.12 -1.73 44.14
N GLU A 99 -53.49 -2.17 43.04
CA GLU A 99 -52.02 -2.30 42.93
C GLU A 99 -51.36 -1.02 42.39
N LEU A 100 -52.15 -0.05 41.92
CA LEU A 100 -51.69 1.16 41.23
C LEU A 100 -50.66 0.85 40.12
N ALA A 101 -50.89 -0.23 39.37
CA ALA A 101 -49.94 -0.75 38.40
C ALA A 101 -50.60 -1.30 37.16
N PHE A 102 -49.89 -1.22 36.04
CA PHE A 102 -50.32 -1.82 34.78
C PHE A 102 -49.73 -3.21 34.60
N TYR A 103 -50.53 -4.14 34.12
CA TYR A 103 -50.13 -5.50 33.78
C TYR A 103 -50.31 -5.73 32.28
N GLN A 104 -49.31 -6.33 31.66
CA GLN A 104 -49.35 -6.72 30.25
C GLN A 104 -49.52 -8.24 30.13
N PHE A 105 -50.47 -8.69 29.32
CA PHE A 105 -50.62 -10.10 28.98
C PHE A 105 -49.61 -10.52 27.92
N ASP A 106 -48.84 -11.58 28.18
CA ASP A 106 -47.96 -12.23 27.22
C ASP A 106 -48.48 -13.65 26.99
N THR A 107 -48.99 -13.91 25.77
CA THR A 107 -49.59 -15.19 25.39
C THR A 107 -48.60 -16.35 25.37
N GLN A 108 -47.30 -16.06 25.21
CA GLN A 108 -46.24 -17.07 25.07
C GLN A 108 -45.43 -17.26 26.35
N SER A 109 -45.62 -16.42 27.36
CA SER A 109 -44.83 -16.44 28.60
C SER A 109 -45.01 -17.73 29.39
N LEU A 110 -43.88 -18.36 29.74
CA LEU A 110 -43.76 -19.52 30.63
C LEU A 110 -43.00 -19.17 31.92
N LEU A 111 -42.95 -17.89 32.27
CA LEU A 111 -42.22 -17.44 33.45
C LEU A 111 -42.82 -18.07 34.73
N PRO A 112 -41.98 -18.34 35.76
CA PRO A 112 -42.43 -18.93 37.01
C PRO A 112 -43.43 -18.02 37.71
N THR A 113 -44.47 -18.61 38.34
CA THR A 113 -45.50 -17.89 39.07
C THR A 113 -45.72 -18.52 40.45
N PRO A 114 -45.58 -17.78 41.57
CA PRO A 114 -45.11 -16.39 41.66
C PRO A 114 -43.63 -16.22 41.25
N ASP A 115 -43.22 -15.01 40.87
CA ASP A 115 -41.80 -14.68 40.60
C ASP A 115 -40.97 -14.87 41.89
N PRO A 116 -39.73 -15.39 41.81
CA PRO A 116 -38.89 -15.63 42.99
C PRO A 116 -38.52 -14.36 43.77
N ASN A 117 -38.51 -13.18 43.14
CA ASN A 117 -38.06 -11.92 43.74
C ASN A 117 -39.22 -10.97 44.07
N ASP A 118 -40.27 -10.97 43.26
CA ASP A 118 -41.47 -10.15 43.49
C ASP A 118 -42.74 -10.97 43.20
N PRO A 119 -43.39 -11.54 44.22
CA PRO A 119 -44.54 -12.42 44.03
C PRO A 119 -45.71 -11.82 43.24
N LEU A 120 -45.82 -10.49 43.16
CA LEU A 120 -46.87 -9.77 42.44
C LEU A 120 -46.48 -9.43 40.99
N ARG A 121 -45.24 -9.66 40.59
CA ARG A 121 -44.72 -9.31 39.27
C ARG A 121 -45.32 -10.15 38.15
N ILE A 122 -45.60 -11.43 38.42
CA ILE A 122 -46.08 -12.38 37.43
C ILE A 122 -47.34 -13.03 37.98
N ILE A 123 -48.46 -12.79 37.31
CA ILE A 123 -49.77 -13.27 37.70
C ILE A 123 -50.26 -14.24 36.62
N LYS A 124 -50.68 -15.43 37.05
CA LYS A 124 -51.19 -16.46 36.16
C LYS A 124 -52.72 -16.43 36.19
N PRO A 125 -53.38 -16.44 35.01
CA PRO A 125 -54.82 -16.63 34.94
C PRO A 125 -55.31 -17.95 35.58
N ASN A 126 -56.56 -17.95 36.06
CA ASN A 126 -57.14 -19.06 36.81
C ASN A 126 -57.43 -20.32 35.96
N ASP A 127 -57.61 -20.14 34.66
CA ASP A 127 -57.94 -21.19 33.68
C ASP A 127 -56.70 -21.92 33.14
N LEU A 128 -55.49 -21.41 33.40
CA LEU A 128 -54.24 -21.96 32.86
C LEU A 128 -53.50 -22.86 33.86
N SER A 129 -53.02 -24.01 33.36
CA SER A 129 -52.09 -24.87 34.10
C SER A 129 -50.70 -24.24 34.21
N ASN A 130 -49.88 -24.68 35.18
CA ASN A 130 -48.53 -24.14 35.36
C ASN A 130 -47.60 -24.36 34.15
N SER A 131 -47.86 -25.40 33.34
CA SER A 131 -47.11 -25.70 32.12
C SER A 131 -47.66 -25.01 30.88
N SER A 132 -48.85 -24.41 30.95
CA SER A 132 -49.45 -23.69 29.82
C SER A 132 -48.84 -22.29 29.71
N PRO A 133 -48.51 -21.80 28.50
CA PRO A 133 -48.07 -20.42 28.29
C PRO A 133 -49.22 -19.43 28.51
N GLY A 134 -48.91 -18.18 28.87
CA GLY A 134 -49.88 -17.12 29.10
C GLY A 134 -49.79 -16.53 30.51
N ARG A 135 -49.16 -15.36 30.68
CA ARG A 135 -49.00 -14.70 31.99
C ARG A 135 -49.27 -13.20 31.90
N TRP A 136 -49.85 -12.64 32.96
CA TRP A 136 -49.88 -11.20 33.20
C TRP A 136 -48.57 -10.79 33.86
N ILE A 137 -47.88 -9.82 33.29
CA ILE A 137 -46.58 -9.35 33.76
C ILE A 137 -46.72 -7.89 34.16
N LYS A 138 -46.42 -7.58 35.43
CA LYS A 138 -46.42 -6.22 35.96
C LYS A 138 -45.42 -5.38 35.17
N THR A 139 -45.91 -4.33 34.54
CA THR A 139 -45.06 -3.41 33.79
C THR A 139 -44.23 -2.62 34.79
N THR A 140 -42.91 -2.65 34.63
CA THR A 140 -42.02 -1.78 35.40
C THR A 140 -42.08 -0.39 34.79
N ALA A 141 -42.36 0.62 35.62
CA ALA A 141 -42.39 2.01 35.18
C ALA A 141 -41.12 2.36 34.38
N ARG A 142 -41.37 2.76 33.13
CA ARG A 142 -40.43 3.36 32.17
C ARG A 142 -39.28 2.46 31.72
N VAL A 143 -39.43 1.96 30.48
CA VAL A 143 -38.30 1.54 29.66
C VAL A 143 -37.31 2.72 29.57
N GLN A 144 -36.10 2.56 30.12
CA GLN A 144 -35.07 3.61 30.14
C GLN A 144 -34.49 3.92 28.74
N GLN A 145 -34.77 3.09 27.74
CA GLN A 145 -34.26 3.24 26.39
C GLN A 145 -35.37 3.15 25.35
N HIS A 146 -35.30 4.01 24.35
CA HIS A 146 -36.30 4.09 23.29
C HIS A 146 -36.34 2.82 22.42
N SER A 147 -35.24 2.06 22.37
CA SER A 147 -35.08 0.81 21.61
C SER A 147 -35.99 -0.32 22.10
N SER A 148 -36.20 -0.43 23.40
CA SER A 148 -36.98 -1.52 24.00
C SER A 148 -38.49 -1.33 23.86
N LEU A 149 -38.97 -0.10 23.60
CA LEU A 149 -40.36 0.20 23.23
C LEU A 149 -40.73 -0.31 21.83
N LEU A 150 -39.73 -0.49 20.95
CA LEU A 150 -39.93 -0.91 19.56
C LEU A 150 -39.71 -2.41 19.34
N GLY A 151 -39.49 -3.19 20.42
CA GLY A 151 -39.18 -4.62 20.36
C GLY A 151 -37.82 -4.92 19.72
N LEU A 152 -36.91 -3.94 19.71
CA LEU A 152 -35.56 -4.10 19.17
C LEU A 152 -34.62 -4.54 20.30
N ALA A 153 -33.82 -5.58 20.05
CA ALA A 153 -32.79 -6.02 20.98
C ALA A 153 -31.74 -4.91 21.21
N ALA A 154 -31.07 -4.93 22.37
CA ALA A 154 -29.99 -4.00 22.68
C ALA A 154 -28.91 -4.03 21.59
N GLY A 155 -28.57 -2.86 21.03
CA GLY A 155 -27.61 -2.70 19.93
C GLY A 155 -28.19 -2.34 18.56
N ASN A 156 -29.51 -2.13 18.45
CA ASN A 156 -30.15 -1.66 17.22
C ASN A 156 -30.74 -0.25 17.40
N ASP A 157 -29.86 0.74 17.29
CA ASP A 157 -30.07 2.13 17.74
C ASP A 157 -30.76 3.02 16.69
N HIS A 158 -31.17 2.49 15.55
CA HIS A 158 -31.62 3.31 14.41
C HIS A 158 -33.14 3.23 14.23
N PRO A 159 -33.91 4.24 14.69
CA PRO A 159 -35.30 4.40 14.28
C PRO A 159 -35.29 4.92 12.84
N GLN A 160 -35.30 4.02 11.87
CA GLN A 160 -35.71 4.35 10.51
C GLN A 160 -37.12 3.83 10.27
N TYR A 161 -37.97 4.72 9.76
CA TYR A 161 -39.30 4.38 9.29
C TYR A 161 -39.16 3.50 8.05
N GLN A 162 -39.23 2.19 8.25
CA GLN A 162 -39.29 1.18 7.19
C GLN A 162 -40.73 0.69 7.03
N LEU A 163 -41.12 0.34 5.80
CA LEU A 163 -42.37 -0.36 5.58
C LEU A 163 -42.35 -1.73 6.28
N LYS A 164 -43.48 -2.14 6.86
CA LYS A 164 -43.60 -3.42 7.57
C LYS A 164 -43.27 -4.61 6.66
N SER A 165 -43.58 -4.47 5.37
CA SER A 165 -43.31 -5.42 4.29
C SER A 165 -41.84 -5.49 3.87
N GLU A 166 -40.96 -4.57 4.31
CA GLU A 166 -39.55 -4.50 3.88
C GLU A 166 -38.56 -4.90 5.00
N ARG A 167 -39.05 -5.23 6.20
CA ARG A 167 -38.22 -5.60 7.36
C ARG A 167 -37.50 -6.93 7.12
N ASN A 168 -36.17 -6.94 7.27
CA ASN A 168 -35.32 -8.14 7.22
C ASN A 168 -35.40 -8.96 5.92
N ILE A 169 -35.89 -8.35 4.82
CA ILE A 169 -35.88 -9.01 3.51
C ILE A 169 -34.53 -8.72 2.84
N PRO A 170 -33.93 -9.71 2.16
CA PRO A 170 -32.92 -9.42 1.14
C PRO A 170 -33.43 -8.26 0.25
N PHE A 171 -32.64 -7.21 0.01
CA PHE A 171 -33.07 -6.00 -0.73
C PHE A 171 -33.91 -4.95 0.04
N GLY A 172 -33.98 -5.02 1.38
CA GLY A 172 -34.49 -3.92 2.22
C GLY A 172 -33.57 -2.68 2.26
N TYR A 173 -33.84 -1.74 3.17
CA TYR A 173 -33.06 -0.50 3.30
C TYR A 173 -31.55 -0.72 3.57
N VAL A 174 -30.77 0.29 3.19
CA VAL A 174 -29.31 0.26 3.01
C VAL A 174 -28.57 -0.05 4.32
N GLY A 175 -27.80 -1.14 4.34
CA GLY A 175 -26.71 -1.34 5.32
C GLY A 175 -27.11 -1.88 6.69
N LEU A 176 -28.26 -2.55 6.82
CA LEU A 176 -28.75 -3.13 8.08
C LEU A 176 -28.49 -4.64 8.24
N SER A 177 -28.09 -5.35 7.18
CA SER A 177 -27.80 -6.79 7.24
C SER A 177 -26.40 -7.14 6.72
N SER A 178 -25.87 -8.27 7.16
CA SER A 178 -24.58 -8.81 6.73
C SER A 178 -24.64 -9.50 5.35
N ASP A 179 -25.82 -9.60 4.76
CA ASP A 179 -26.06 -10.27 3.49
C ASP A 179 -25.28 -9.61 2.36
N THR A 180 -24.63 -10.42 1.51
CA THR A 180 -23.97 -9.97 0.29
C THR A 180 -24.92 -9.25 -0.69
N GLY A 181 -26.23 -9.42 -0.50
CA GLY A 181 -27.28 -8.74 -1.24
C GLY A 181 -27.58 -7.30 -0.79
N ASN A 182 -27.12 -6.86 0.38
CA ASN A 182 -27.35 -5.50 0.91
C ASN A 182 -26.01 -4.85 1.34
N PRO A 183 -25.18 -4.41 0.36
CA PRO A 183 -23.81 -3.98 0.63
C PRO A 183 -23.68 -2.63 1.37
N GLY A 184 -24.79 -1.92 1.63
CA GLY A 184 -24.74 -0.57 2.18
C GLY A 184 -24.47 0.50 1.10
N ILE A 185 -23.74 1.56 1.46
CA ILE A 185 -23.31 2.60 0.53
C ILE A 185 -22.10 2.10 -0.24
N GLU A 186 -22.16 2.07 -1.56
CA GLU A 186 -21.09 1.60 -2.44
C GLU A 186 -20.52 2.76 -3.26
N LEU A 187 -19.22 3.03 -3.11
CA LEU A 187 -18.45 3.98 -3.92
C LEU A 187 -17.82 3.23 -5.09
N ILE A 188 -18.01 3.72 -6.32
CA ILE A 188 -17.60 3.02 -7.53
C ILE A 188 -16.73 3.94 -8.39
N SER A 189 -15.55 3.48 -8.81
CA SER A 189 -14.73 4.19 -9.80
C SER A 189 -15.22 3.96 -11.24
N GLU A 190 -15.06 4.97 -12.09
CA GLU A 190 -15.50 4.95 -13.51
C GLU A 190 -14.32 4.72 -14.47
N ASN A 191 -13.44 3.77 -14.12
CA ASN A 191 -12.29 3.39 -14.96
C ASN A 191 -12.52 2.01 -15.62
N ILE A 192 -11.64 1.64 -16.55
CA ILE A 192 -11.64 0.33 -17.25
C ILE A 192 -11.67 -0.85 -16.25
N VAL A 193 -11.08 -0.67 -15.08
CA VAL A 193 -11.18 -1.58 -13.93
C VAL A 193 -11.97 -0.89 -12.81
N THR A 194 -13.11 -1.47 -12.47
CA THR A 194 -14.03 -0.92 -11.46
C THR A 194 -13.56 -1.27 -10.05
N ILE A 195 -13.18 -0.26 -9.27
CA ILE A 195 -12.88 -0.41 -7.85
C ILE A 195 -14.15 -0.08 -7.06
N SER A 196 -14.59 -0.98 -6.17
CA SER A 196 -15.77 -0.79 -5.32
C SER A 196 -15.41 -0.74 -3.84
N SER A 197 -15.69 0.37 -3.17
CA SER A 197 -15.54 0.51 -1.72
C SER A 197 -16.92 0.55 -1.06
N LYS A 198 -17.14 -0.23 0.01
CA LYS A 198 -18.47 -0.40 0.63
C LYS A 198 -18.46 0.07 2.08
N LEU A 199 -19.44 0.89 2.45
CA LEU A 199 -19.69 1.35 3.81
C LEU A 199 -21.01 0.74 4.31
N ARG A 200 -20.93 -0.08 5.36
CA ARG A 200 -22.09 -0.70 6.03
C ARG A 200 -21.95 -0.62 7.55
N SER A 201 -23.08 -0.52 8.25
CA SER A 201 -23.11 -0.59 9.72
C SER A 201 -23.50 -2.00 10.12
N LEU A 202 -22.54 -2.79 10.61
CA LEU A 202 -22.86 -4.09 11.22
C LEU A 202 -23.09 -3.84 12.70
N ALA A 203 -24.32 -4.03 13.16
CA ALA A 203 -24.76 -3.74 14.54
C ALA A 203 -24.04 -4.55 15.64
N THR A 204 -23.10 -5.44 15.30
CA THR A 204 -22.48 -6.38 16.25
C THR A 204 -20.96 -6.52 16.15
N SER A 205 -20.26 -5.74 15.32
CA SER A 205 -18.80 -5.84 15.22
C SER A 205 -18.14 -4.50 14.97
N VAL A 206 -17.03 -4.26 15.68
CA VAL A 206 -16.14 -3.09 15.65
C VAL A 206 -16.04 -2.47 14.25
N ARG A 207 -16.18 -1.14 14.16
CA ARG A 207 -16.06 -0.37 12.91
C ARG A 207 -14.64 -0.51 12.36
N GLN A 208 -14.43 -1.43 11.42
CA GLN A 208 -13.19 -1.51 10.64
C GLN A 208 -13.36 -0.79 9.31
N TRP A 209 -12.55 0.25 9.13
CA TRP A 209 -12.44 1.00 7.90
C TRP A 209 -11.30 0.39 7.07
N PHE A 210 -11.63 -0.49 6.13
CA PHE A 210 -10.66 -1.03 5.20
C PHE A 210 -10.58 -0.12 3.96
N LEU A 211 -9.49 0.64 3.84
CA LEU A 211 -9.16 1.29 2.58
C LEU A 211 -8.38 0.28 1.71
N PRO A 212 -8.86 -0.04 0.49
CA PRO A 212 -8.10 -0.88 -0.43
C PRO A 212 -6.83 -0.15 -0.88
N ASP A 213 -5.77 -0.91 -1.12
CA ASP A 213 -4.55 -0.37 -1.75
C ASP A 213 -4.74 -0.16 -3.26
N LYS A 214 -3.68 0.32 -3.94
CA LYS A 214 -3.70 0.62 -5.38
C LYS A 214 -4.08 -0.57 -6.27
N GLU A 215 -3.91 -1.79 -5.79
CA GLU A 215 -4.22 -3.04 -6.50
C GLU A 215 -5.61 -3.59 -6.13
N GLY A 216 -6.40 -2.85 -5.33
CA GLY A 216 -7.75 -3.25 -4.93
C GLY A 216 -7.79 -4.35 -3.87
N THR A 217 -6.66 -4.67 -3.24
CA THR A 217 -6.58 -5.72 -2.22
C THR A 217 -6.84 -5.12 -0.85
N LEU A 218 -7.82 -5.65 -0.12
CA LEU A 218 -8.15 -5.23 1.24
C LEU A 218 -6.93 -5.42 2.14
N ALA A 219 -6.53 -4.38 2.88
CA ALA A 219 -5.59 -4.52 3.97
C ALA A 219 -6.28 -5.33 5.07
N THR A 220 -6.09 -6.64 5.09
CA THR A 220 -6.60 -7.51 6.15
C THR A 220 -5.76 -7.30 7.41
N ASP A 221 -6.36 -7.44 8.61
CA ASP A 221 -5.67 -7.44 9.91
C ASP A 221 -4.66 -8.59 10.10
N ASN A 222 -4.35 -9.34 9.03
CA ASN A 222 -3.37 -10.41 9.11
C ASN A 222 -2.04 -9.82 9.59
N PRO A 223 -1.44 -10.39 10.65
CA PRO A 223 -0.16 -9.91 11.15
C PRO A 223 0.86 -9.97 10.02
N PHE A 224 1.63 -8.90 9.85
CA PHE A 224 2.75 -8.87 8.92
C PHE A 224 3.72 -10.02 9.24
N GLN A 225 4.06 -10.82 8.24
CA GLN A 225 5.13 -11.81 8.34
C GLN A 225 6.25 -11.41 7.38
N GLY A 226 7.48 -11.32 7.90
CA GLY A 226 8.66 -11.03 7.09
C GLY A 226 8.94 -12.16 6.09
N ALA A 227 9.66 -11.83 5.01
CA ALA A 227 10.16 -12.84 4.09
C ALA A 227 11.25 -13.71 4.74
N SER A 228 11.50 -14.87 4.16
CA SER A 228 12.65 -15.72 4.45
C SER A 228 13.51 -15.87 3.19
N GLU A 229 14.65 -16.55 3.31
CA GLU A 229 15.50 -16.89 2.16
C GLU A 229 14.79 -17.76 1.10
N LEU A 230 13.75 -18.50 1.53
CA LEU A 230 13.11 -19.53 0.71
C LEU A 230 11.63 -19.25 0.40
N ILE A 231 11.01 -18.30 1.11
CA ILE A 231 9.57 -18.02 1.04
C ILE A 231 9.35 -16.51 1.16
N SER A 232 8.51 -15.94 0.28
CA SER A 232 8.03 -14.57 0.42
C SER A 232 7.27 -14.37 1.75
N GLY A 233 7.24 -13.14 2.25
CA GLY A 233 6.47 -12.83 3.45
C GLY A 233 4.96 -12.81 3.19
N GLU A 234 4.19 -12.48 4.22
CA GLU A 234 2.75 -12.25 4.08
C GLU A 234 2.43 -10.75 4.13
N LYS A 235 1.41 -10.37 3.36
CA LYS A 235 0.91 -9.00 3.36
C LYS A 235 0.23 -8.69 4.69
N GLY A 236 0.70 -7.63 5.36
CA GLY A 236 -0.01 -7.00 6.47
C GLY A 236 -0.54 -5.62 6.04
N LEU A 237 -0.23 -4.59 6.85
CA LEU A 237 -0.44 -3.18 6.50
C LEU A 237 0.63 -2.60 5.55
N VAL A 238 1.60 -3.43 5.16
CA VAL A 238 2.74 -3.07 4.34
C VAL A 238 2.80 -3.95 3.09
N PRO A 239 3.43 -3.50 1.99
CA PRO A 239 3.64 -4.33 0.81
C PRO A 239 4.35 -5.64 1.15
N THR A 240 4.00 -6.73 0.47
CA THR A 240 4.58 -8.05 0.72
C THR A 240 6.07 -8.07 0.35
N PRO A 241 6.98 -8.42 1.28
CA PRO A 241 8.39 -8.61 0.96
C PRO A 241 8.56 -9.93 0.17
N LEU A 242 9.39 -9.90 -0.87
CA LEU A 242 9.67 -11.05 -1.72
C LEU A 242 10.69 -11.99 -1.08
N GLN A 243 10.74 -13.23 -1.56
CA GLN A 243 11.76 -14.20 -1.17
C GLN A 243 13.17 -13.61 -1.28
N GLY A 244 13.96 -13.72 -0.20
CA GLY A 244 15.32 -13.17 -0.13
C GLY A 244 15.41 -11.73 0.41
N GLU A 245 14.27 -11.06 0.66
CA GLU A 245 14.20 -9.70 1.20
C GLU A 245 14.10 -9.64 2.73
N GLN A 246 14.53 -10.68 3.46
CA GLN A 246 14.41 -10.72 4.93
C GLN A 246 15.21 -9.62 5.67
N GLU A 247 16.14 -8.96 4.99
CA GLU A 247 16.97 -7.87 5.54
C GLU A 247 16.61 -6.49 4.99
N TYR A 248 15.55 -6.41 4.18
CA TYR A 248 15.15 -5.15 3.57
C TYR A 248 14.30 -4.37 4.58
N PHE A 249 14.42 -3.05 4.57
CA PHE A 249 13.54 -2.17 5.33
C PHE A 249 12.53 -1.52 4.38
N LEU A 250 11.35 -1.19 4.90
CA LEU A 250 10.36 -0.44 4.17
C LEU A 250 10.70 1.04 4.24
N SER A 251 11.10 1.66 3.12
CA SER A 251 11.32 3.10 3.06
C SER A 251 10.01 3.87 3.05
N GLY A 252 10.06 5.16 3.43
CA GLY A 252 8.88 6.04 3.48
C GLY A 252 8.18 6.27 2.14
N ASP A 253 8.80 5.89 1.03
CA ASP A 253 8.20 5.86 -0.31
C ASP A 253 7.38 4.58 -0.60
N GLY A 254 7.32 3.64 0.36
CA GLY A 254 6.58 2.38 0.26
C GLY A 254 7.30 1.28 -0.51
N THR A 255 8.62 1.38 -0.71
CA THR A 255 9.44 0.34 -1.36
C THR A 255 10.34 -0.40 -0.37
N TRP A 256 10.60 -1.68 -0.62
CA TRP A 256 11.59 -2.45 0.14
C TRP A 256 12.99 -2.12 -0.36
N ARG A 257 13.91 -1.79 0.54
CA ARG A 257 15.30 -1.41 0.22
C ARG A 257 16.30 -2.20 1.05
N GLU A 258 17.43 -2.50 0.42
CA GLU A 258 18.58 -3.10 1.11
C GLU A 258 19.06 -2.23 2.26
N ASN A 259 19.26 -2.86 3.41
CA ASN A 259 19.93 -2.23 4.53
C ASN A 259 21.43 -2.08 4.22
N PHE A 260 21.91 -0.86 3.98
CA PHE A 260 23.31 -0.55 3.65
C PHE A 260 24.18 -0.21 4.88
N GLY A 261 23.87 -0.74 6.07
CA GLY A 261 24.76 -0.58 7.24
C GLY A 261 24.10 -0.15 8.54
N SER A 262 22.77 -0.22 8.67
CA SER A 262 22.14 -0.08 9.97
C SER A 262 22.38 -1.36 10.79
N LEU A 263 23.21 -1.23 11.83
CA LEU A 263 23.55 -2.33 12.73
C LEU A 263 22.52 -2.44 13.86
N LYS A 264 21.98 -3.63 14.08
CA LYS A 264 21.09 -3.93 15.21
C LYS A 264 21.90 -4.29 16.46
N ASN A 265 21.59 -3.69 17.62
CA ASN A 265 22.31 -4.05 18.85
C ASN A 265 21.96 -5.48 19.31
N THR A 266 22.95 -6.22 19.79
CA THR A 266 22.75 -7.49 20.48
C THR A 266 22.26 -7.26 21.91
N GLN A 267 21.81 -8.32 22.58
CA GLN A 267 21.86 -8.35 24.05
C GLN A 267 23.32 -8.25 24.52
N ILE A 268 23.53 -7.90 25.79
CA ILE A 268 24.88 -7.84 26.37
C ILE A 268 25.55 -9.22 26.28
N ILE A 269 26.74 -9.26 25.68
CA ILE A 269 27.55 -10.47 25.49
C ILE A 269 28.74 -10.42 26.44
N ASN A 270 28.94 -11.49 27.22
CA ASN A 270 30.00 -11.60 28.24
C ASN A 270 30.79 -12.92 28.16
N SER A 271 30.67 -13.64 27.04
CA SER A 271 31.35 -14.91 26.77
C SER A 271 31.49 -15.11 25.26
N ASP A 272 32.18 -16.17 24.84
CA ASP A 272 32.45 -16.44 23.43
C ASP A 272 31.17 -16.38 22.57
N TYR A 273 31.25 -15.68 21.44
CA TYR A 273 30.09 -15.36 20.62
C TYR A 273 30.38 -15.49 19.14
N ILE A 274 29.39 -15.96 18.36
CA ILE A 274 29.48 -16.04 16.89
C ILE A 274 28.65 -14.90 16.32
N ALA A 275 29.33 -14.00 15.62
CA ALA A 275 28.71 -12.82 15.04
C ALA A 275 27.81 -13.18 13.85
N SER A 276 26.64 -12.55 13.81
CA SER A 276 25.72 -12.50 12.68
C SER A 276 26.00 -11.27 11.80
N LYS A 277 25.49 -11.29 10.57
CA LYS A 277 25.55 -10.13 9.66
C LYS A 277 24.71 -8.96 10.22
N TYR A 278 25.16 -7.72 10.00
CA TYR A 278 24.44 -6.47 10.31
C TYR A 278 24.05 -6.26 11.78
N GLU A 279 24.90 -6.72 12.70
CA GLU A 279 24.69 -6.50 14.14
C GLU A 279 25.81 -5.68 14.78
N ARG A 280 25.47 -5.04 15.90
CA ARG A 280 26.40 -4.39 16.81
C ARG A 280 26.45 -5.16 18.12
N ILE A 281 27.58 -5.79 18.38
CA ILE A 281 27.81 -6.61 19.55
C ILE A 281 28.13 -5.70 20.73
N LEU A 282 27.27 -5.73 21.75
CA LEU A 282 27.49 -5.05 23.03
C LEU A 282 28.35 -5.95 23.93
N ALA A 283 29.67 -5.78 23.88
CA ALA A 283 30.63 -6.63 24.56
C ALA A 283 30.92 -6.12 25.98
N ASP A 284 30.61 -6.93 26.99
CA ASP A 284 30.93 -6.69 28.40
C ASP A 284 32.08 -7.60 28.82
N VAL A 285 33.28 -7.02 28.91
CA VAL A 285 34.52 -7.71 29.30
C VAL A 285 34.85 -7.59 30.80
N THR A 286 33.89 -7.24 31.66
CA THR A 286 34.13 -7.12 33.11
C THR A 286 34.60 -8.43 33.76
N SER A 287 34.13 -9.59 33.27
CA SER A 287 34.45 -10.92 33.78
C SER A 287 35.70 -11.58 33.16
N GLY A 288 36.36 -10.89 32.22
CA GLY A 288 37.51 -11.41 31.46
C GLY A 288 37.35 -11.21 29.95
N GLY A 289 38.46 -11.28 29.22
CA GLY A 289 38.44 -11.24 27.75
C GLY A 289 37.84 -12.51 27.15
N PHE A 290 37.15 -12.37 26.02
CA PHE A 290 36.51 -13.50 25.32
C PHE A 290 36.63 -13.35 23.80
N SER A 291 36.22 -14.38 23.08
CA SER A 291 36.36 -14.44 21.61
C SER A 291 35.07 -14.10 20.88
N ILE A 292 35.15 -13.24 19.88
CA ILE A 292 34.07 -12.99 18.92
C ILE A 292 34.47 -13.61 17.59
N THR A 293 33.67 -14.56 17.11
CA THR A 293 33.91 -15.27 15.85
C THR A 293 33.14 -14.60 14.72
N LEU A 294 33.84 -14.11 13.70
CA LEU A 294 33.22 -13.51 12.51
C LEU A 294 32.39 -14.55 11.73
N PRO A 295 31.43 -14.13 10.87
CA PRO A 295 30.70 -15.06 10.03
C PRO A 295 31.61 -15.89 9.11
N ALA A 296 31.32 -17.19 8.97
CA ALA A 296 32.07 -18.08 8.08
C ALA A 296 31.75 -17.83 6.58
N THR A 297 30.51 -17.43 6.29
CA THR A 297 30.00 -17.18 4.93
C THR A 297 29.39 -15.78 4.79
N PRO A 298 30.17 -14.69 4.99
CA PRO A 298 29.66 -13.34 4.82
C PRO A 298 29.40 -13.02 3.34
N LYS A 299 28.32 -12.28 3.07
CA LYS A 299 28.03 -11.71 1.74
C LYS A 299 28.80 -10.40 1.55
N ASN A 300 29.02 -9.98 0.31
CA ASN A 300 29.66 -8.69 0.02
C ASN A 300 28.94 -7.54 0.74
N ASN A 301 29.71 -6.58 1.27
CA ASN A 301 29.22 -5.43 2.07
C ASN A 301 28.52 -5.79 3.39
N SER A 302 28.67 -7.02 3.90
CA SER A 302 28.22 -7.34 5.26
C SER A 302 28.98 -6.48 6.27
N VAL A 303 28.27 -5.80 7.17
CA VAL A 303 28.88 -4.95 8.20
C VAL A 303 28.65 -5.55 9.59
N ILE A 304 29.63 -5.45 10.47
CA ILE A 304 29.55 -5.84 11.89
C ILE A 304 30.16 -4.74 12.74
N GLY A 305 29.48 -4.39 13.83
CA GLY A 305 30.01 -3.50 14.86
C GLY A 305 30.32 -4.25 16.14
N ILE A 306 31.34 -3.83 16.86
CA ILE A 306 31.70 -4.31 18.20
C ILE A 306 31.92 -3.08 19.06
N ILE A 307 31.27 -3.03 20.22
CA ILE A 307 31.46 -1.97 21.20
C ILE A 307 31.81 -2.56 22.56
N ASP A 308 32.92 -2.12 23.14
CA ASP A 308 33.25 -2.39 24.54
C ASP A 308 32.38 -1.49 25.42
N ILE A 309 31.37 -2.06 26.07
CA ILE A 309 30.51 -1.33 27.00
C ILE A 309 31.06 -1.32 28.43
N ALA A 310 32.03 -2.18 28.73
CA ALA A 310 32.64 -2.30 30.05
C ALA A 310 33.79 -1.29 30.25
N ASN A 311 34.33 -0.75 29.16
CA ASN A 311 35.47 0.17 29.15
C ASN A 311 36.73 -0.46 29.79
N LEU A 312 36.98 -1.74 29.50
CA LEU A 312 38.02 -2.57 30.13
C LEU A 312 38.77 -3.46 29.12
N SER A 313 38.58 -3.30 27.82
CA SER A 313 39.21 -4.17 26.82
C SER A 313 40.74 -4.07 26.73
N GLU A 314 41.37 -3.01 27.27
CA GLU A 314 42.84 -2.98 27.42
C GLU A 314 43.32 -4.00 28.45
N THR A 315 42.54 -4.21 29.52
CA THR A 315 42.84 -5.20 30.57
C THR A 315 42.40 -6.60 30.16
N ASN A 316 41.23 -6.68 29.53
CA ASN A 316 40.54 -7.91 29.15
C ASN A 316 40.24 -7.87 27.63
N PRO A 317 41.24 -8.10 26.77
CA PRO A 317 41.11 -7.91 25.33
C PRO A 317 40.09 -8.85 24.70
N ILE A 318 39.33 -8.33 23.74
CA ILE A 318 38.41 -9.12 22.93
C ILE A 318 39.20 -9.71 21.77
N THR A 319 39.16 -11.03 21.61
CA THR A 319 39.83 -11.72 20.50
C THR A 319 38.86 -11.89 19.35
N LEU A 320 39.15 -11.27 18.21
CA LEU A 320 38.35 -11.38 17.00
C LEU A 320 38.84 -12.55 16.15
N LEU A 321 38.09 -13.64 16.17
CA LEU A 321 38.39 -14.86 15.41
C LEU A 321 37.88 -14.72 13.98
N ARG A 322 38.77 -14.97 13.03
CA ARG A 322 38.55 -14.71 11.60
C ARG A 322 37.58 -15.69 10.89
N ASN A 323 37.33 -16.83 11.52
CA ASN A 323 36.44 -17.90 11.06
C ASN A 323 36.62 -18.30 9.58
N GLY A 324 37.88 -18.41 9.14
CA GLY A 324 38.21 -18.83 7.78
C GLY A 324 38.32 -17.71 6.74
N LYS A 325 37.93 -16.48 7.04
CA LYS A 325 38.18 -15.28 6.20
C LYS A 325 39.38 -14.50 6.72
N ASN A 326 40.00 -13.66 5.88
CA ASN A 326 41.13 -12.83 6.34
C ASN A 326 40.61 -11.55 7.04
N ILE A 327 41.44 -10.93 7.88
CA ILE A 327 41.19 -9.63 8.49
C ILE A 327 42.29 -8.68 8.02
N GLN A 328 41.92 -7.56 7.40
CA GLN A 328 42.86 -6.61 6.76
C GLN A 328 43.83 -7.27 5.75
N GLY A 329 43.39 -8.34 5.10
CA GLY A 329 44.19 -9.14 4.16
C GLY A 329 45.15 -10.12 4.83
N ILE A 330 45.16 -10.21 6.16
CA ILE A 330 46.06 -11.05 6.97
C ILE A 330 45.32 -12.29 7.47
N SER A 331 46.02 -13.41 7.57
CA SER A 331 45.50 -14.73 7.99
C SER A 331 45.56 -14.98 9.50
N ASP A 332 45.66 -13.92 10.30
CA ASP A 332 45.77 -13.98 11.75
C ASP A 332 44.51 -13.43 12.40
N ASP A 333 44.23 -13.86 13.64
CA ASP A 333 43.17 -13.30 14.45
C ASP A 333 43.57 -11.91 14.97
N TRP A 334 42.59 -11.06 15.26
CA TRP A 334 42.84 -9.68 15.69
C TRP A 334 42.55 -9.50 17.18
N GLN A 335 43.32 -8.68 17.88
CA GLN A 335 43.03 -8.30 19.27
C GLN A 335 42.48 -6.89 19.33
N LEU A 336 41.37 -6.72 20.06
CA LEU A 336 40.71 -5.44 20.29
C LEU A 336 40.98 -5.03 21.74
N ASP A 337 41.91 -4.09 21.93
CA ASP A 337 42.53 -3.74 23.21
C ASP A 337 42.33 -2.25 23.60
N LEU A 338 41.39 -1.56 22.96
CA LEU A 338 41.10 -0.15 23.23
C LEU A 338 39.90 0.00 24.19
N ASN A 339 40.13 0.40 25.44
CA ASN A 339 39.05 0.62 26.42
C ASN A 339 37.93 1.50 25.85
N GLY A 340 36.69 1.01 25.90
CA GLY A 340 35.52 1.74 25.40
C GLY A 340 35.55 1.91 23.88
N GLY A 341 36.32 1.06 23.20
CA GLY A 341 36.51 1.09 21.77
C GLY A 341 35.24 0.72 21.02
N TYR A 342 35.04 1.42 19.90
CA TYR A 342 34.08 1.04 18.87
C TYR A 342 34.83 0.62 17.61
N TRP A 343 34.53 -0.59 17.14
CA TRP A 343 35.09 -1.15 15.91
C TRP A 343 33.98 -1.52 14.95
N GLU A 344 34.12 -1.11 13.70
CA GLU A 344 33.19 -1.48 12.64
C GLU A 344 33.96 -2.11 11.48
N LEU A 345 33.52 -3.28 11.04
CA LEU A 345 34.14 -4.06 9.98
C LEU A 345 33.16 -4.28 8.84
N THR A 346 33.65 -4.19 7.60
CA THR A 346 32.92 -4.58 6.39
C THR A 346 33.62 -5.75 5.70
N TYR A 347 32.83 -6.65 5.10
CA TYR A 347 33.36 -7.75 4.29
C TYR A 347 33.43 -7.38 2.80
N SER A 348 34.61 -7.54 2.21
CA SER A 348 34.81 -7.47 0.76
C SER A 348 34.89 -8.87 0.16
N GLU A 349 33.91 -9.24 -0.65
CA GLU A 349 33.89 -10.53 -1.35
C GLU A 349 35.04 -10.63 -2.37
N SER A 350 35.33 -9.52 -3.07
CA SER A 350 36.40 -9.45 -4.08
C SER A 350 37.80 -9.75 -3.52
N LEU A 351 38.05 -9.40 -2.25
CA LEU A 351 39.33 -9.61 -1.57
C LEU A 351 39.26 -10.75 -0.55
N SER A 352 38.08 -11.36 -0.37
CA SER A 352 37.81 -12.40 0.63
C SER A 352 38.29 -12.03 2.05
N SER A 353 38.16 -10.75 2.43
CA SER A 353 38.69 -10.20 3.67
C SER A 353 37.75 -9.19 4.31
N TRP A 354 37.80 -9.13 5.64
CA TRP A 354 37.21 -8.06 6.45
C TRP A 354 38.12 -6.85 6.53
N TYR A 355 37.55 -5.65 6.54
CA TYR A 355 38.25 -4.37 6.63
C TYR A 355 37.58 -3.49 7.68
N PHE A 356 38.37 -2.82 8.52
CA PHE A 356 37.85 -1.80 9.43
C PHE A 356 37.39 -0.57 8.62
N LEU A 357 36.17 -0.11 8.87
CA LEU A 357 35.54 1.02 8.15
C LEU A 357 35.95 2.39 8.68
N ASP A 358 36.30 2.48 9.96
CA ASP A 358 36.73 3.72 10.61
C ASP A 358 37.96 3.46 11.50
N THR A 359 38.71 4.52 11.79
CA THR A 359 39.72 4.50 12.85
C THR A 359 39.04 4.21 14.20
N PRO A 360 39.54 3.25 15.00
CA PRO A 360 38.99 2.99 16.32
C PRO A 360 38.95 4.28 17.14
N SER A 361 37.77 4.61 17.66
CA SER A 361 37.55 5.82 18.46
C SER A 361 36.95 5.47 19.82
N TYR A 362 37.26 6.30 20.82
CA TYR A 362 36.66 6.19 22.15
C TYR A 362 35.20 6.61 22.09
N ASN A 363 34.30 5.70 22.43
CA ASN A 363 32.92 6.07 22.75
C ASN A 363 32.78 6.12 24.27
N ASN A 364 32.81 7.33 24.84
CA ASN A 364 32.55 7.54 26.27
C ASN A 364 31.08 7.22 26.59
N LEU A 365 30.77 5.94 26.79
CA LEU A 365 29.51 5.51 27.38
C LEU A 365 29.61 5.70 28.89
N SER A 366 29.03 6.80 29.41
CA SER A 366 28.87 6.97 30.86
C SER A 366 28.02 5.81 31.41
N SER A 367 28.44 5.19 32.52
CA SER A 367 27.71 4.08 33.12
C SER A 367 26.26 4.50 33.43
N GLY A 368 25.30 3.86 32.76
CA GLY A 368 23.87 4.08 32.96
C GLY A 368 23.04 4.50 31.74
N VAL A 369 23.62 4.64 30.54
CA VAL A 369 22.85 4.93 29.33
C VAL A 369 22.48 3.65 28.60
N SER A 370 21.18 3.37 28.48
CA SER A 370 20.66 2.33 27.60
C SER A 370 21.01 2.69 26.15
N VAL A 371 21.79 1.83 25.49
CA VAL A 371 22.04 1.91 24.04
C VAL A 371 20.69 1.70 23.36
N THR A 372 20.11 2.76 22.81
CA THR A 372 18.78 2.67 22.17
C THR A 372 18.93 2.14 20.75
N ASP A 373 18.01 1.28 20.32
CA ASP A 373 17.90 0.79 18.93
C ASP A 373 17.37 1.87 17.95
N SER A 374 17.26 3.13 18.40
CA SER A 374 16.80 4.23 17.55
C SER A 374 17.99 4.81 16.78
N PRO A 375 18.06 4.64 15.45
CA PRO A 375 19.05 5.37 14.66
C PRO A 375 18.82 6.87 14.86
N LEU A 376 19.82 7.55 15.41
CA LEU A 376 19.92 9.01 15.32
C LEU A 376 20.23 9.34 13.86
N PHE A 377 19.18 9.46 13.05
CA PHE A 377 19.29 10.06 11.73
C PHE A 377 19.62 11.55 11.92
N THR A 378 20.90 11.89 12.00
CA THR A 378 21.33 13.20 11.49
C THR A 378 21.27 13.08 9.97
N GLU A 379 20.11 13.39 9.39
CA GLU A 379 20.04 13.71 7.97
C GLU A 379 20.91 14.96 7.74
N VAL A 380 22.19 14.75 7.49
CA VAL A 380 22.90 15.67 6.61
C VAL A 380 22.35 15.33 5.24
N SER A 381 21.29 16.04 4.85
CA SER A 381 20.94 16.21 3.44
C SER A 381 22.18 16.80 2.76
N VAL A 382 23.09 15.94 2.31
CA VAL A 382 24.08 16.32 1.31
C VAL A 382 23.27 16.39 0.04
N ALA A 383 22.56 17.50 -0.15
CA ALA A 383 22.03 17.84 -1.45
C ALA A 383 23.20 17.68 -2.41
N PRO A 384 23.12 16.79 -3.42
CA PRO A 384 24.22 16.57 -4.34
C PRO A 384 24.61 17.95 -4.88
N SER A 385 25.88 18.33 -4.70
CA SER A 385 26.37 19.62 -5.17
C SER A 385 25.93 19.81 -6.62
N ALA A 386 25.64 21.05 -7.03
CA ALA A 386 25.28 21.35 -8.42
C ALA A 386 26.27 20.72 -9.43
N ARG A 387 27.54 20.55 -9.01
CA ARG A 387 28.58 19.85 -9.74
C ARG A 387 28.32 18.35 -9.91
N SER A 388 27.91 17.64 -8.86
CA SER A 388 27.58 16.21 -8.93
C SER A 388 26.31 15.93 -9.74
N VAL A 389 25.30 16.80 -9.65
CA VAL A 389 24.08 16.70 -10.49
C VAL A 389 24.44 16.93 -11.96
N LYS A 390 25.25 17.95 -12.26
CA LYS A 390 25.75 18.21 -13.61
C LYS A 390 26.55 17.02 -14.15
N GLN A 391 27.46 16.46 -13.37
CA GLN A 391 28.29 15.33 -13.77
C GLN A 391 27.46 14.06 -14.04
N PHE A 392 26.40 13.82 -13.26
CA PHE A 392 25.47 12.72 -13.50
C PHE A 392 24.69 12.91 -14.81
N ILE A 393 24.15 14.11 -15.05
CA ILE A 393 23.43 14.44 -16.29
C ILE A 393 24.35 14.31 -17.51
N GLU A 394 25.59 14.82 -17.42
CA GLU A 394 26.59 14.70 -18.49
C GLU A 394 26.93 13.24 -18.79
N THR A 395 27.08 12.40 -17.76
CA THR A 395 27.29 10.95 -17.93
C THR A 395 26.11 10.28 -18.63
N LYS A 396 24.86 10.62 -18.25
CA LYS A 396 23.66 10.04 -18.87
C LYS A 396 23.45 10.49 -20.31
N ILE A 397 23.79 11.74 -20.64
CA ILE A 397 23.77 12.23 -22.03
C ILE A 397 24.83 11.50 -22.86
N LEU A 398 26.02 11.27 -22.30
CA LEU A 398 27.10 10.54 -22.97
C LEU A 398 26.72 9.07 -23.25
N GLU A 399 26.14 8.37 -22.27
CA GLU A 399 25.64 6.99 -22.44
C GLU A 399 24.57 6.91 -23.55
N LEU A 400 23.63 7.86 -23.57
CA LEU A 400 22.59 7.91 -24.61
C LEU A 400 23.18 8.15 -26.00
N LEU A 401 24.09 9.11 -26.14
CA LEU A 401 24.79 9.37 -27.41
C LEU A 401 25.54 8.12 -27.87
N GLN A 402 26.27 7.45 -26.97
CA GLN A 402 26.99 6.21 -27.28
C GLN A 402 26.06 5.10 -27.79
N SER A 403 24.88 4.94 -27.19
CA SER A 403 23.90 3.93 -27.62
C SER A 403 23.35 4.19 -29.03
N ILE A 404 23.18 5.46 -29.41
CA ILE A 404 22.75 5.86 -30.76
C ILE A 404 23.86 5.59 -31.78
N PHE A 405 25.13 5.86 -31.42
CA PHE A 405 26.26 5.68 -32.33
C PHE A 405 26.70 4.23 -32.51
N LEU A 406 26.51 3.36 -31.51
CA LEU A 406 26.71 1.92 -31.69
C LEU A 406 25.78 1.36 -32.79
N TRP A 407 24.56 1.89 -32.88
CA TRP A 407 23.59 1.48 -33.89
C TRP A 407 23.99 1.90 -35.31
N ILE A 408 24.64 3.06 -35.46
CA ILE A 408 25.14 3.54 -36.75
C ILE A 408 26.39 2.76 -37.19
N GLY A 409 27.31 2.49 -36.25
CA GLY A 409 28.57 1.79 -36.54
C GLY A 409 28.46 0.29 -36.90
N ILE A 410 27.33 -0.36 -36.61
CA ILE A 410 27.09 -1.77 -36.96
C ILE A 410 26.67 -1.93 -38.45
N SER A 411 26.24 -0.86 -39.13
CA SER A 411 25.68 -0.98 -40.49
C SER A 411 26.71 -0.88 -41.63
N ASN A 412 27.84 -0.20 -41.43
CA ASN A 412 28.86 -0.01 -42.46
C ASN A 412 30.23 0.02 -41.78
N GLY A 413 30.98 -1.07 -41.85
CA GLY A 413 32.18 -1.31 -41.05
C GLY A 413 33.17 -0.16 -41.06
N VAL A 414 33.30 0.52 -39.92
CA VAL A 414 34.29 1.58 -39.69
C VAL A 414 35.14 1.25 -38.47
N GLY A 415 36.46 1.38 -38.66
CA GLY A 415 37.46 1.04 -37.67
C GLY A 415 37.36 1.89 -36.40
N GLN A 416 37.27 1.19 -35.26
CA GLN A 416 37.84 1.56 -33.96
C GLN A 416 37.82 3.07 -33.64
N ALA A 417 36.65 3.67 -33.44
CA ALA A 417 36.58 4.91 -32.66
C ALA A 417 36.81 4.56 -31.18
N PRO A 418 37.89 5.05 -30.53
CA PRO A 418 38.12 4.79 -29.10
C PRO A 418 36.95 5.28 -28.25
N THR A 419 36.65 4.56 -27.17
CA THR A 419 35.59 4.90 -26.21
C THR A 419 35.72 6.36 -25.74
N GLY A 420 34.69 7.17 -25.96
CA GLY A 420 34.65 8.60 -25.57
C GLY A 420 34.93 9.61 -26.70
N THR A 421 35.08 9.17 -27.95
CA THR A 421 35.26 10.07 -29.10
C THR A 421 33.98 10.89 -29.40
N ILE A 422 34.08 12.22 -29.50
CA ILE A 422 32.97 13.11 -29.89
C ILE A 422 32.99 13.29 -31.40
N ALA A 423 32.02 12.75 -32.13
CA ALA A 423 31.98 12.90 -33.58
C ALA A 423 31.47 14.30 -34.00
N GLN A 424 32.23 14.96 -34.87
CA GLN A 424 31.86 16.19 -35.57
C GLN A 424 31.41 15.88 -37.01
N ARG A 425 30.63 16.80 -37.60
CA ARG A 425 30.17 16.70 -38.99
C ARG A 425 30.67 17.88 -39.80
N SER A 426 31.27 17.58 -40.93
CA SER A 426 31.69 18.57 -41.93
C SER A 426 31.02 18.30 -43.26
N TRP A 427 30.61 19.37 -43.93
CA TRP A 427 30.01 19.31 -45.26
C TRP A 427 31.00 19.80 -46.30
N MET A 428 31.08 19.08 -47.41
CA MET A 428 31.88 19.45 -48.57
C MET A 428 31.01 19.37 -49.81
N GLU A 429 31.32 20.23 -50.78
CA GLU A 429 30.68 20.22 -52.08
C GLU A 429 31.74 20.01 -53.16
N GLY A 430 31.34 19.39 -54.26
CA GLY A 430 32.20 19.12 -55.39
C GLY A 430 31.38 18.93 -56.65
N SER A 431 32.05 18.52 -57.73
CA SER A 431 31.39 18.10 -58.97
C SER A 431 31.99 16.79 -59.45
N THR A 432 31.16 15.90 -59.98
CA THR A 432 31.64 14.71 -60.68
C THR A 432 32.38 15.11 -61.96
N ASP A 433 33.31 14.29 -62.41
CA ASP A 433 34.01 14.44 -63.68
C ASP A 433 33.22 13.79 -64.84
N SER A 434 33.86 13.67 -66.01
CA SER A 434 33.30 12.99 -67.18
C SER A 434 33.08 11.48 -67.00
N THR A 435 33.51 10.91 -65.88
CA THR A 435 33.30 9.50 -65.52
C THR A 435 32.22 9.33 -64.45
N GLY A 436 31.63 10.41 -63.94
CA GLY A 436 30.59 10.37 -62.91
C GLY A 436 31.14 10.27 -61.49
N VAL A 437 32.44 10.57 -61.30
CA VAL A 437 33.15 10.47 -60.02
C VAL A 437 33.66 11.84 -59.57
N CYS A 438 33.52 12.14 -58.29
CA CYS A 438 34.09 13.30 -57.63
C CYS A 438 35.13 12.85 -56.62
N ALA A 439 36.37 13.33 -56.78
CA ALA A 439 37.46 13.11 -55.82
C ALA A 439 37.70 14.40 -55.02
N LEU A 440 37.65 14.29 -53.69
CA LEU A 440 37.82 15.39 -52.74
C LEU A 440 38.87 15.01 -51.70
N ASN A 441 39.63 15.98 -51.20
CA ASN A 441 40.52 15.77 -50.06
C ASN A 441 39.98 16.57 -48.86
N SER A 442 39.63 15.87 -47.78
CA SER A 442 39.09 16.48 -46.56
C SER A 442 40.16 17.02 -45.61
N SER A 443 41.43 16.70 -45.83
CA SER A 443 42.54 16.94 -44.89
C SER A 443 42.36 16.31 -43.49
N LEU A 444 41.35 15.46 -43.29
CA LEU A 444 41.03 14.83 -42.00
C LEU A 444 41.84 13.56 -41.73
N GLY A 445 42.41 12.94 -42.77
CA GLY A 445 43.27 11.76 -42.64
C GLY A 445 42.62 10.62 -41.86
N LEU A 446 43.34 10.06 -40.88
CA LEU A 446 42.89 9.01 -39.96
C LEU A 446 41.72 9.41 -39.05
N ASN A 447 41.29 10.68 -39.05
CA ASN A 447 40.17 11.13 -38.23
C ASN A 447 38.81 10.89 -38.88
N ILE A 448 38.76 10.48 -40.16
CA ILE A 448 37.51 10.10 -40.81
C ILE A 448 36.94 8.87 -40.13
N LEU A 449 35.70 9.00 -39.65
CA LEU A 449 34.91 7.92 -39.08
C LEU A 449 34.03 7.29 -40.13
N ASP A 450 33.31 8.10 -40.91
CA ASP A 450 32.38 7.63 -41.95
C ASP A 450 32.13 8.74 -42.99
N VAL A 451 31.71 8.36 -44.19
CA VAL A 451 31.45 9.27 -45.31
C VAL A 451 30.14 8.92 -45.99
N SER A 452 29.26 9.91 -46.17
CA SER A 452 28.04 9.78 -46.97
C SER A 452 28.03 10.82 -48.10
N GLY A 453 27.54 10.44 -49.27
CA GLY A 453 27.54 11.30 -50.45
C GLY A 453 26.25 11.24 -51.26
N TRP A 454 25.91 12.37 -51.90
CA TRP A 454 24.78 12.49 -52.81
C TRP A 454 25.19 13.23 -54.08
N VAL A 455 24.66 12.79 -55.23
CA VAL A 455 24.90 13.38 -56.55
C VAL A 455 23.57 13.87 -57.12
N GLU A 456 23.56 15.08 -57.67
CA GLU A 456 22.38 15.65 -58.32
C GLU A 456 22.22 15.09 -59.75
N ASP A 457 20.98 14.79 -60.17
CA ASP A 457 20.68 14.30 -61.52
C ASP A 457 20.60 15.42 -62.59
N GLY A 458 20.81 16.68 -62.20
CA GLY A 458 20.68 17.85 -63.06
C GLY A 458 19.24 18.34 -63.28
N PHE A 459 18.25 17.67 -62.68
CA PHE A 459 16.87 18.12 -62.57
C PHE A 459 16.52 18.60 -61.15
N GLY A 460 17.54 18.76 -60.29
CA GLY A 460 17.37 19.16 -58.89
C GLY A 460 17.11 18.01 -57.93
N ASN A 461 17.08 16.75 -58.37
CA ASN A 461 16.91 15.61 -57.46
C ASN A 461 18.27 15.05 -57.05
N TRP A 462 18.39 14.71 -55.76
CA TRP A 462 19.62 14.22 -55.15
C TRP A 462 19.52 12.72 -54.91
N HIS A 463 20.47 11.96 -55.45
CA HIS A 463 20.53 10.52 -55.35
C HIS A 463 21.73 10.11 -54.49
N THR A 464 21.57 9.08 -53.66
CA THR A 464 22.67 8.54 -52.85
C THR A 464 23.74 7.97 -53.78
N ALA A 465 25.00 8.35 -53.54
CA ALA A 465 26.12 7.85 -54.31
C ALA A 465 26.27 6.33 -54.15
N GLN A 466 26.57 5.65 -55.24
CA GLN A 466 26.75 4.19 -55.26
C GLN A 466 28.21 3.81 -55.05
N THR A 467 29.12 4.67 -55.50
CA THR A 467 30.56 4.55 -55.27
C THR A 467 30.94 5.49 -54.14
N ILE A 468 31.38 4.93 -53.00
CA ILE A 468 31.88 5.70 -51.85
C ILE A 468 33.13 5.01 -51.32
N PHE A 469 34.27 5.70 -51.41
CA PHE A 469 35.54 5.25 -50.86
C PHE A 469 36.24 6.39 -50.15
N TYR A 470 36.99 6.08 -49.09
CA TYR A 470 37.90 7.02 -48.46
C TYR A 470 39.14 6.28 -47.94
N ASP A 471 40.26 6.99 -47.87
CA ASP A 471 41.53 6.44 -47.42
C ASP A 471 42.04 7.11 -46.14
N ASN A 472 43.08 6.50 -45.55
CA ASN A 472 43.75 6.99 -44.35
C ASN A 472 44.51 8.33 -44.56
N SER A 473 44.64 8.79 -45.80
CA SER A 473 45.22 10.08 -46.17
C SER A 473 44.17 11.19 -46.32
N GLY A 474 42.89 10.87 -46.13
CA GLY A 474 41.79 11.82 -46.14
C GLY A 474 41.20 12.09 -47.53
N ASN A 475 41.60 11.31 -48.54
CA ASN A 475 40.99 11.37 -49.87
C ASN A 475 39.65 10.64 -49.85
N ILE A 476 38.66 11.22 -50.51
CA ILE A 476 37.29 10.74 -50.58
C ILE A 476 36.89 10.70 -52.06
N THR A 477 36.34 9.57 -52.48
CA THR A 477 35.86 9.34 -53.85
C THR A 477 34.38 8.99 -53.80
N ILE A 478 33.55 9.80 -54.44
CA ILE A 478 32.09 9.67 -54.43
C ILE A 478 31.55 9.80 -55.84
N GLY A 479 30.66 8.90 -56.25
CA GLY A 479 30.09 8.97 -57.60
C GLY A 479 28.98 7.97 -57.91
N ILE A 480 28.43 8.13 -59.11
CA ILE A 480 27.53 7.18 -59.78
C ILE A 480 28.09 7.00 -61.19
N THR A 481 28.80 5.90 -61.41
CA THR A 481 29.54 5.64 -62.65
C THR A 481 28.69 5.03 -63.75
N ASP A 482 27.57 4.41 -63.39
CA ASP A 482 26.79 3.55 -64.28
C ASP A 482 25.74 4.33 -65.10
N ASP A 483 25.62 5.65 -64.89
CA ASP A 483 24.69 6.51 -65.60
C ASP A 483 25.31 7.87 -65.98
N SER A 484 25.31 8.17 -67.28
CA SER A 484 25.82 9.42 -67.85
C SER A 484 25.11 10.69 -67.34
N ASN A 485 23.89 10.56 -66.81
CA ASN A 485 23.15 11.69 -66.24
C ASN A 485 23.85 12.32 -65.02
N PHE A 486 24.75 11.56 -64.36
CA PHE A 486 25.48 12.00 -63.17
C PHE A 486 26.91 12.50 -63.48
N GLN A 487 27.27 12.68 -64.75
CA GLN A 487 28.57 13.25 -65.16
C GLN A 487 28.54 14.78 -65.15
N ASN A 488 29.62 15.42 -64.66
CA ASN A 488 29.72 16.87 -64.52
C ASN A 488 28.57 17.49 -63.69
N LYS A 489 28.17 16.80 -62.61
CA LYS A 489 27.06 17.18 -61.73
C LYS A 489 27.53 17.55 -60.33
N PRO A 490 26.80 18.43 -59.63
CA PRO A 490 27.06 18.74 -58.23
C PRO A 490 27.01 17.52 -57.32
N VAL A 491 27.91 17.49 -56.35
CA VAL A 491 28.01 16.46 -55.31
C VAL A 491 28.02 17.13 -53.95
N ARG A 492 27.30 16.55 -52.99
CA ARG A 492 27.33 16.92 -51.58
C ARG A 492 27.83 15.75 -50.76
N VAL A 493 28.76 16.03 -49.86
CA VAL A 493 29.43 15.03 -49.05
C VAL A 493 29.35 15.43 -47.59
N MET A 494 28.88 14.50 -46.77
CA MET A 494 28.92 14.60 -45.32
C MET A 494 30.02 13.68 -44.79
N VAL A 495 30.97 14.24 -44.05
CA VAL A 495 32.05 13.50 -43.41
C VAL A 495 31.84 13.54 -41.91
N TRP A 496 31.80 12.37 -41.30
CA TRP A 496 31.88 12.19 -39.86
C TRP A 496 33.34 12.06 -39.47
N HIS A 497 33.81 12.84 -38.49
CA HIS A 497 35.18 12.78 -38.00
C HIS A 497 35.28 12.99 -36.50
N LYS A 498 36.42 12.63 -35.93
CA LYS A 498 36.75 12.87 -34.51
C LYS A 498 36.91 14.34 -34.17
#